data_AF-A0A2D7MJZ2-F1
#
_entry.id   AF-A0A2D7MJZ2-F1
#
_cell.length_a   1.000
_cell.length_b   1.000
_cell.length_c   1.000
_cell.angle_alpha   90.00
_cell.angle_beta   90.00
_cell.angle_gamma   90.00
#
_symmetry.space_group_name_H-M   'P 1'
#
loop_
_entity.id
_entity.type
_entity.pdbx_description
1 polymer ?
#
loop_
_entity_poly.entity_id
_entity_poly.type
_entity_poly.pdbx_seq_one_letter_code
_entity_poly.pdbx_strand_id
1 'polypeptide(L)'
;MRIYLSSLIIAFSLILAGCTSIERLHSPEVTELGQISLKVASSRSDQIFSQQLYRYLNRHQAQDIRYYLTTSISKTKSDSSVSMTLKYNLYDQTKGKILLADTINQSATFGAVSSLYGQDKAATFASERLATQLADKLYLKILAYFNNKENTGE
;
A
#
# COMPACT_ATOMS: atom_id res chain seq x y z
N MET A 1 -3.29 -39.29 -43.23
CA MET A 1 -2.87 -37.91 -42.87
C MET A 1 -3.91 -37.13 -42.05
N ARG A 2 -5.23 -37.29 -42.27
CA ARG A 2 -6.30 -36.63 -41.47
C ARG A 2 -6.39 -37.06 -39.99
N ILE A 3 -6.05 -38.32 -39.66
CA ILE A 3 -6.13 -38.88 -38.29
C ILE A 3 -4.99 -38.38 -37.38
N TYR A 4 -3.81 -38.11 -37.96
CA TYR A 4 -2.68 -37.54 -37.22
C TYR A 4 -2.89 -36.05 -36.91
N LEU A 5 -3.58 -35.33 -37.81
CA LEU A 5 -3.92 -33.92 -37.61
C LEU A 5 -4.93 -33.75 -36.47
N SER A 6 -5.94 -34.64 -36.37
CA SER A 6 -6.92 -34.61 -35.28
C SER A 6 -6.32 -35.03 -33.93
N SER A 7 -5.38 -35.99 -33.90
CA SER A 7 -4.66 -36.35 -32.66
C SER A 7 -3.77 -35.22 -32.13
N LEU A 8 -3.15 -34.43 -33.03
CA LEU A 8 -2.33 -33.28 -32.64
C LEU A 8 -3.16 -32.16 -32.00
N ILE A 9 -4.37 -31.92 -32.49
CA ILE A 9 -5.29 -30.88 -31.98
C ILE A 9 -5.82 -31.27 -30.58
N ILE A 10 -6.14 -32.55 -30.36
CA ILE A 10 -6.61 -33.04 -29.05
C ILE A 10 -5.48 -32.94 -28.01
N ALA A 11 -4.24 -33.30 -28.37
CA ALA A 11 -3.09 -33.17 -27.48
C ALA A 11 -2.78 -31.71 -27.11
N PHE A 12 -2.97 -30.76 -28.04
CA PHE A 12 -2.75 -29.33 -27.78
C PHE A 12 -3.82 -28.73 -26.86
N SER A 13 -5.05 -29.24 -26.90
CA SER A 13 -6.16 -28.76 -26.06
C SER A 13 -6.02 -29.14 -24.58
N LEU A 14 -5.32 -30.24 -24.24
CA LEU A 14 -5.09 -30.63 -22.84
C LEU A 14 -4.09 -29.73 -22.11
N ILE A 15 -3.21 -29.01 -22.83
CA ILE A 15 -2.19 -28.15 -22.23
C ILE A 15 -2.78 -26.83 -21.72
N LEU A 16 -3.96 -26.41 -22.22
CA LEU A 16 -4.63 -25.17 -21.79
C LEU A 16 -5.59 -25.35 -20.59
N ALA A 17 -5.86 -26.58 -20.13
CA ALA A 17 -6.68 -26.81 -18.94
C ALA A 17 -5.91 -26.63 -17.61
N GLY A 18 -4.62 -26.27 -17.67
CA GLY A 18 -3.74 -26.06 -16.53
C GLY A 18 -3.84 -24.69 -15.84
N CYS A 19 -4.87 -23.88 -16.13
CA CYS A 19 -5.21 -22.73 -15.29
C CYS A 19 -5.86 -23.23 -13.99
N THR A 20 -5.09 -23.93 -13.16
CA THR A 20 -5.48 -24.15 -11.77
C THR A 20 -5.65 -22.78 -11.15
N SER A 21 -6.84 -22.50 -10.65
CA SER A 21 -7.11 -21.35 -9.79
C SER A 21 -5.98 -21.25 -8.77
N ILE A 22 -5.29 -20.10 -8.76
CA ILE A 22 -4.37 -19.76 -7.67
C ILE A 22 -5.26 -19.81 -6.42
N GLU A 23 -5.14 -20.89 -5.64
CA GLU A 23 -5.62 -20.88 -4.27
C GLU A 23 -5.06 -19.60 -3.69
N ARG A 24 -5.95 -18.68 -3.33
CA ARG A 24 -5.56 -17.55 -2.51
C ARG A 24 -5.01 -18.20 -1.26
N LEU A 25 -3.69 -18.32 -1.19
CA LEU A 25 -2.96 -18.62 0.03
C LEU A 25 -3.67 -17.79 1.09
N HIS A 26 -4.33 -18.49 2.01
CA HIS A 26 -4.89 -17.89 3.19
C HIS A 26 -3.67 -17.25 3.86
N SER A 27 -3.47 -15.96 3.58
CA SER A 27 -2.33 -15.23 4.16
C SER A 27 -2.48 -15.45 5.65
N PRO A 28 -1.44 -15.95 6.34
CA PRO A 28 -1.50 -16.04 7.79
C PRO A 28 -2.01 -14.69 8.29
N GLU A 29 -3.05 -14.73 9.11
CA GLU A 29 -3.63 -13.52 9.66
C GLU A 29 -2.54 -12.87 10.51
N VAL A 30 -1.94 -11.79 9.97
CA VAL A 30 -0.86 -11.08 10.64
C VAL A 30 -1.46 -10.29 11.78
N THR A 31 -1.54 -10.95 12.92
CA THR A 31 -2.23 -10.50 14.11
C THR A 31 -1.72 -9.13 14.58
N GLU A 32 -0.43 -8.86 14.38
CA GLU A 32 0.19 -7.57 14.72
C GLU A 32 -0.44 -6.38 14.01
N LEU A 33 -1.01 -6.56 12.81
CA LEU A 33 -1.64 -5.45 12.05
C LEU A 33 -2.91 -4.93 12.73
N GLY A 34 -3.64 -5.80 13.44
CA GLY A 34 -4.80 -5.44 14.25
C GLY A 34 -4.47 -4.70 15.56
N GLN A 35 -3.18 -4.64 15.92
CA GLN A 35 -2.66 -4.00 17.14
C GLN A 35 -2.03 -2.62 16.90
N ILE A 36 -2.13 -2.09 15.67
CA ILE A 36 -1.52 -0.82 15.28
C ILE A 36 -2.48 0.34 15.55
N SER A 37 -2.04 1.26 16.41
CA SER A 37 -2.66 2.57 16.56
C SER A 37 -1.94 3.62 15.72
N LEU A 38 -2.71 4.40 14.98
CA LEU A 38 -2.20 5.40 14.05
C LEU A 38 -2.34 6.81 14.64
N LYS A 39 -1.23 7.56 14.66
CA LYS A 39 -1.19 8.99 14.98
C LYS A 39 -0.80 9.78 13.72
N VAL A 40 -1.72 10.61 13.24
CA VAL A 40 -1.54 11.41 12.03
C VAL A 40 -1.76 12.89 12.33
N ALA A 41 -1.13 13.74 11.52
CA ALA A 41 -1.39 15.18 11.49
C ALA A 41 -2.77 15.52 10.87
N SER A 42 -3.12 16.80 10.84
CA SER A 42 -4.48 17.29 10.57
C SER A 42 -4.75 17.78 9.14
N SER A 43 -3.81 17.64 8.19
CA SER A 43 -4.03 18.14 6.83
C SER A 43 -5.02 17.29 6.03
N ARG A 44 -5.55 17.83 4.91
CA ARG A 44 -6.42 17.06 3.99
C ARG A 44 -5.73 15.81 3.46
N SER A 45 -4.45 15.91 3.10
CA SER A 45 -3.66 14.76 2.62
C SER A 45 -3.44 13.72 3.72
N ASP A 46 -3.25 14.17 4.96
CA ASP A 46 -3.17 13.28 6.14
C ASP A 46 -4.48 12.52 6.37
N GLN A 47 -5.63 13.18 6.20
CA GLN A 47 -6.95 12.53 6.35
C GLN A 47 -7.20 11.46 5.28
N ILE A 48 -6.87 11.75 4.02
CA ILE A 48 -7.03 10.79 2.92
C ILE A 48 -6.10 9.59 3.14
N PHE A 49 -4.84 9.86 3.48
CA PHE A 49 -3.86 8.85 3.80
C PHE A 49 -4.32 7.98 4.98
N SER A 50 -4.75 8.59 6.08
CA SER A 50 -5.15 7.88 7.29
C SER A 50 -6.39 7.03 7.06
N GLN A 51 -7.40 7.57 6.39
CA GLN A 51 -8.60 6.83 6.02
C GLN A 51 -8.26 5.60 5.17
N GLN A 52 -7.40 5.76 4.16
CA GLN A 52 -6.98 4.64 3.32
C GLN A 52 -6.19 3.60 4.12
N LEU A 53 -5.26 4.03 4.98
CA LEU A 53 -4.46 3.13 5.81
C LEU A 53 -5.33 2.36 6.81
N TYR A 54 -6.28 3.03 7.49
CA TYR A 54 -7.23 2.39 8.38
C TYR A 54 -8.07 1.33 7.66
N ARG A 55 -8.47 1.56 6.40
CA ARG A 55 -9.20 0.55 5.62
C ARG A 55 -8.39 -0.71 5.33
N TYR A 56 -7.07 -0.66 5.42
CA TYR A 56 -6.23 -1.85 5.33
C TYR A 56 -6.01 -2.50 6.69
N LEU A 57 -5.73 -1.70 7.73
CA LEU A 57 -5.50 -2.21 9.09
C LEU A 57 -6.76 -2.87 9.67
N ASN A 58 -7.94 -2.28 9.46
CA ASN A 58 -9.22 -2.80 9.96
C ASN A 58 -9.71 -4.08 9.23
N ARG A 59 -8.93 -4.61 8.27
CA ARG A 59 -9.22 -5.93 7.68
C ARG A 59 -8.75 -7.07 8.57
N HIS A 60 -7.88 -6.78 9.52
CA HIS A 60 -7.34 -7.72 10.49
C HIS A 60 -8.17 -7.68 11.77
N GLN A 61 -8.23 -8.78 12.51
CA GLN A 61 -8.96 -8.83 13.77
C GLN A 61 -8.43 -7.79 14.75
N ALA A 62 -9.32 -6.97 15.32
CA ALA A 62 -8.96 -5.95 16.29
C ALA A 62 -8.45 -6.59 17.58
N GLN A 63 -7.35 -6.05 18.11
CA GLN A 63 -6.70 -6.53 19.33
C GLN A 63 -6.18 -5.36 20.17
N ASP A 64 -5.67 -5.67 21.37
CA ASP A 64 -5.07 -4.68 22.25
C ASP A 64 -3.91 -3.97 21.55
N ILE A 65 -3.92 -2.64 21.63
CA ILE A 65 -2.94 -1.79 20.95
C ILE A 65 -1.55 -2.06 21.53
N ARG A 66 -0.62 -2.44 20.65
CA ARG A 66 0.80 -2.68 20.98
C ARG A 66 1.73 -1.75 20.22
N TYR A 67 1.37 -1.41 18.99
CA TYR A 67 2.23 -0.67 18.08
C TYR A 67 1.70 0.74 17.84
N TYR A 68 2.59 1.72 17.85
CA TYR A 68 2.24 3.11 17.54
C TYR A 68 2.91 3.51 16.25
N LEU A 69 2.08 3.80 15.25
CA LEU A 69 2.51 4.30 13.96
C LEU A 69 2.35 5.82 13.95
N THR A 70 3.47 6.54 14.01
CA THR A 70 3.49 8.00 13.85
C THR A 70 3.85 8.34 12.42
N THR A 71 3.08 9.24 11.80
CA THR A 71 3.26 9.64 10.40
C THR A 71 3.22 11.15 10.24
N SER A 72 3.96 11.66 9.27
CA SER A 72 3.96 13.07 8.88
C SER A 72 4.13 13.20 7.38
N ILE A 73 3.17 13.86 6.72
CA ILE A 73 3.22 14.13 5.28
C ILE A 73 3.62 15.58 5.05
N SER A 74 4.58 15.77 4.15
CA SER A 74 4.94 17.07 3.58
C SER A 74 4.67 17.07 2.08
N LYS A 75 4.25 18.22 1.57
CA LYS A 75 3.82 18.39 0.17
C LYS A 75 4.51 19.59 -0.45
N THR A 76 5.00 19.41 -1.67
CA THR A 76 5.57 20.47 -2.51
C THR A 76 4.82 20.53 -3.84
N LYS A 77 4.39 21.73 -4.25
CA LYS A 77 3.71 21.98 -5.53
C LYS A 77 4.63 22.79 -6.43
N SER A 78 4.67 22.43 -7.70
CA SER A 78 5.21 23.22 -8.81
C SER A 78 4.11 23.45 -9.85
N ASP A 79 4.42 24.16 -10.93
CA ASP A 79 3.44 24.55 -11.97
C ASP A 79 2.82 23.35 -12.72
N SER A 80 3.53 22.21 -12.78
CA SER A 80 3.08 21.02 -13.51
C SER A 80 3.16 19.72 -12.71
N SER A 81 3.59 19.77 -11.45
CA SER A 81 3.74 18.58 -10.62
C SER A 81 3.53 18.82 -9.13
N VAL A 82 3.15 17.77 -8.42
CA VAL A 82 3.14 17.70 -6.95
C VAL A 82 4.07 16.58 -6.52
N SER A 83 4.83 16.84 -5.45
CA SER A 83 5.58 15.82 -4.71
C SER A 83 5.10 15.74 -3.28
N MET A 84 5.09 14.53 -2.73
CA MET A 84 4.78 14.26 -1.32
C MET A 84 5.85 13.37 -0.71
N THR A 85 6.19 13.70 0.53
CA THR A 85 7.14 12.98 1.36
C THR A 85 6.45 12.57 2.64
N LEU A 86 6.31 11.26 2.85
CA LEU A 86 5.83 10.65 4.08
C LEU A 86 7.02 10.23 4.94
N LYS A 87 7.10 10.75 6.15
CA LYS A 87 7.98 10.21 7.20
C LYS A 87 7.14 9.36 8.13
N TYR A 88 7.65 8.20 8.52
CA TYR A 88 6.94 7.32 9.44
C TYR A 88 7.87 6.65 10.46
N ASN A 89 7.28 6.28 11.59
CA ASN A 89 7.92 5.53 12.66
C ASN A 89 6.90 4.56 13.27
N LEU A 90 7.22 3.27 13.27
CA LEU A 90 6.49 2.20 13.93
C LEU A 90 7.22 1.80 15.21
N TYR A 91 6.61 2.08 16.35
CA TYR A 91 7.15 1.83 17.68
C TYR A 91 6.43 0.67 18.37
N ASP A 92 7.16 -0.28 18.96
CA ASP A 92 6.62 -1.35 19.80
C ASP A 92 6.70 -0.93 21.27
N GLN A 93 5.54 -0.74 21.91
CA GLN A 93 5.49 -0.30 23.31
C GLN A 93 5.98 -1.36 24.28
N THR A 94 5.75 -2.64 23.97
CA THR A 94 6.14 -3.74 24.87
C THR A 94 7.65 -3.92 24.92
N LYS A 95 8.32 -3.71 23.79
CA LYS A 95 9.78 -3.82 23.66
C LYS A 95 10.51 -2.49 23.88
N GLY A 96 9.77 -1.38 23.95
CA GLY A 96 10.32 -0.05 24.13
C GLY A 96 11.20 0.43 22.95
N LYS A 97 10.99 -0.06 21.72
CA LYS A 97 11.87 0.21 20.59
C LYS A 97 11.16 0.50 19.27
N ILE A 98 11.85 1.21 18.39
CA ILE A 98 11.42 1.45 17.01
C ILE A 98 11.68 0.17 16.20
N LEU A 99 10.65 -0.31 15.50
CA LEU A 99 10.71 -1.47 14.62
C LEU A 99 11.00 -1.06 13.16
N LEU A 100 10.35 0.01 12.69
CA LEU A 100 10.55 0.56 11.35
C LEU A 100 10.53 2.08 11.40
N ALA A 101 11.49 2.72 10.77
CA ALA A 101 11.47 4.16 10.53
C ALA A 101 12.12 4.46 9.18
N ASP A 102 11.40 5.17 8.31
CA ASP A 102 11.88 5.51 6.97
C ASP A 102 11.07 6.67 6.39
N THR A 103 11.44 7.07 5.18
CA THR A 103 10.75 8.07 4.37
C THR A 103 10.29 7.47 3.05
N ILE A 104 9.08 7.80 2.61
CA ILE A 104 8.55 7.44 1.28
C ILE A 104 8.30 8.73 0.51
N ASN A 105 9.00 8.88 -0.62
CA ASN A 105 8.83 10.02 -1.53
C ASN A 105 8.05 9.58 -2.76
N GLN A 106 7.04 10.33 -3.16
CA GLN A 106 6.27 10.11 -4.38
C GLN A 106 5.99 11.44 -5.08
N SER A 107 5.94 11.42 -6.41
CA SER A 107 5.62 12.59 -7.22
C SER A 107 4.65 12.23 -8.34
N ALA A 108 3.88 13.22 -8.77
CA ALA A 108 2.93 13.11 -9.86
C ALA A 108 2.98 14.38 -10.71
N THR A 109 3.12 14.17 -12.02
CA THR A 109 3.01 15.24 -13.03
C THR A 109 1.56 15.30 -13.51
N PHE A 110 1.00 16.50 -13.61
CA PHE A 110 -0.36 16.74 -14.10
C PHE A 110 -0.40 17.60 -15.38
N GLY A 111 0.77 17.91 -15.94
CA GLY A 111 0.90 18.64 -17.21
C GLY A 111 0.73 20.15 -17.06
N ALA A 112 1.05 20.88 -18.13
CA ALA A 112 0.84 22.33 -18.18
C ALA A 112 -0.64 22.62 -18.45
N VAL A 113 -1.32 23.24 -17.48
CA VAL A 113 -2.71 23.68 -17.63
C VAL A 113 -2.70 25.20 -17.76
N SER A 114 -3.34 25.72 -18.81
CA SER A 114 -3.26 27.15 -19.17
C SER A 114 -3.94 28.09 -18.18
N SER A 115 -4.91 27.60 -17.40
CA SER A 115 -5.61 28.39 -16.38
C SER A 115 -5.11 28.07 -14.98
N LEU A 116 -4.97 29.12 -14.14
CA LEU A 116 -4.57 28.97 -12.74
C LEU A 116 -5.52 28.05 -11.96
N TYR A 117 -6.84 28.22 -12.18
CA TYR A 117 -7.85 27.35 -11.58
C TYR A 117 -7.66 25.87 -11.98
N GLY A 118 -7.36 25.62 -13.26
CA GLY A 118 -7.11 24.28 -13.76
C GLY A 118 -5.86 23.66 -13.14
N GLN A 119 -4.78 24.44 -12.97
CA GLN A 119 -3.56 23.99 -12.29
C GLN A 119 -3.84 23.61 -10.84
N ASP A 120 -4.60 24.41 -10.09
CA ASP A 120 -4.91 24.11 -8.69
C ASP A 120 -5.80 22.87 -8.54
N LYS A 121 -6.77 22.68 -9.44
CA LYS A 121 -7.58 21.45 -9.47
C LYS A 121 -6.74 20.23 -9.81
N ALA A 122 -5.91 20.31 -10.84
CA ALA A 122 -5.04 19.23 -11.26
C ALA A 122 -4.04 18.85 -10.15
N ALA A 123 -3.42 19.84 -9.50
CA ALA A 123 -2.53 19.64 -8.36
C ALA A 123 -3.27 19.01 -7.16
N THR A 124 -4.52 19.40 -6.90
CA THR A 124 -5.34 18.82 -5.84
C THR A 124 -5.60 17.34 -6.13
N PHE A 125 -6.09 16.99 -7.32
CA PHE A 125 -6.33 15.59 -7.68
C PHE A 125 -5.04 14.75 -7.62
N ALA A 126 -3.92 15.30 -8.12
CA ALA A 126 -2.62 14.65 -8.02
C ALA A 126 -2.22 14.40 -6.55
N SER A 127 -2.42 15.40 -5.69
CA SER A 127 -2.15 15.31 -4.25
C SER A 127 -2.98 14.23 -3.56
N GLU A 128 -4.28 14.17 -3.83
CA GLU A 128 -5.18 13.17 -3.23
C GLU A 128 -4.78 11.75 -3.64
N ARG A 129 -4.47 11.54 -4.93
CA ARG A 129 -3.96 10.26 -5.44
C ARG A 129 -2.64 9.86 -4.78
N LEU A 130 -1.71 10.80 -4.63
CA LEU A 130 -0.43 10.54 -3.97
C LEU A 130 -0.60 10.12 -2.50
N ALA A 131 -1.53 10.75 -1.77
CA ALA A 131 -1.82 10.37 -0.38
C ALA A 131 -2.31 8.92 -0.27
N THR A 132 -3.19 8.48 -1.17
CA THR A 132 -3.64 7.07 -1.25
C THR A 132 -2.47 6.14 -1.56
N GLN A 133 -1.63 6.47 -2.55
CA GLN A 133 -0.48 5.62 -2.92
C GLN A 133 0.56 5.51 -1.81
N LEU A 134 0.76 6.56 -1.02
CA LEU A 134 1.61 6.53 0.17
C LEU A 134 1.06 5.59 1.25
N ALA A 135 -0.25 5.57 1.46
CA ALA A 135 -0.89 4.63 2.38
C ALA A 135 -0.72 3.18 1.92
N ASP A 136 -0.96 2.90 0.64
CA ASP A 136 -0.78 1.57 0.06
C ASP A 136 0.67 1.08 0.24
N LYS A 137 1.66 1.94 -0.06
CA LYS A 137 3.08 1.62 0.09
C LYS A 137 3.48 1.38 1.54
N LEU A 138 3.03 2.23 2.46
CA LEU A 138 3.33 2.04 3.88
C LEU A 138 2.72 0.74 4.40
N TYR A 139 1.46 0.46 4.06
CA TYR A 139 0.80 -0.79 4.42
C TYR A 139 1.60 -2.00 3.95
N LEU A 140 2.02 -2.04 2.68
CA LEU A 140 2.82 -3.13 2.14
C LEU A 140 4.17 -3.28 2.86
N LYS A 141 4.85 -2.17 3.21
CA LYS A 141 6.09 -2.22 3.99
C LYS A 141 5.88 -2.83 5.38
N ILE A 142 4.80 -2.44 6.06
CA ILE A 142 4.47 -2.96 7.41
C ILE A 142 4.09 -4.44 7.32
N LEU A 143 3.24 -4.81 6.36
CA LEU A 143 2.84 -6.20 6.11
C LEU A 143 4.06 -7.09 5.82
N ALA A 144 4.96 -6.64 4.94
CA ALA A 144 6.18 -7.38 4.62
C ALA A 144 7.09 -7.56 5.84
N TYR A 145 7.20 -6.54 6.70
CA TYR A 145 7.99 -6.63 7.93
C TYR A 145 7.47 -7.72 8.87
N PHE A 146 6.16 -7.73 9.14
CA PHE A 146 5.58 -8.72 10.05
C PHE A 146 5.55 -10.13 9.45
N ASN A 147 5.29 -10.27 8.14
CA ASN A 147 5.41 -11.56 7.45
C ASN A 147 6.84 -12.13 7.51
N ASN A 148 7.86 -11.29 7.30
CA ASN A 148 9.25 -11.75 7.37
C ASN A 148 9.66 -12.12 8.80
N LYS A 149 9.10 -11.44 9.81
CA LYS A 149 9.33 -11.78 11.22
C LYS A 149 8.77 -13.16 11.56
N GLU A 150 7.55 -13.50 11.13
CA GLU A 150 6.97 -14.84 11.33
C GLU A 150 7.84 -15.94 10.68
N ASN A 151 8.40 -15.67 9.50
CA ASN A 151 9.27 -16.62 8.80
C ASN A 151 10.65 -16.80 9.44
N THR A 152 11.07 -15.93 10.36
CA THR A 152 12.41 -15.97 10.96
C THR A 152 12.44 -16.62 12.35
N GLY A 153 11.28 -17.01 12.92
CA GLY A 153 11.23 -17.87 14.11
C GLY A 153 11.97 -17.34 15.35
N GLU A 154 12.00 -16.02 15.55
CA GLU A 154 12.47 -15.39 16.81
C GLU A 154 11.33 -15.08 17.79
#